data_AF-A0A535KA41-F1
#
_entry.id   AF-A0A535KA41-F1
#
_cell.length_a   1.000
_cell.length_b   1.000
_cell.length_c   1.000
_cell.angle_alpha   90.00
_cell.angle_beta   90.00
_cell.angle_gamma   90.00
#
_symmetry.space_group_name_H-M   'P 1'
#
loop_
_entity.id
_entity.type
_entity.pdbx_description
1 polymer ?
#
loop_
_entity_poly.entity_id
_entity_poly.type
_entity_poly.pdbx_seq_one_letter_code
_entity_poly.pdbx_strand_id
1 'polypeptide(L)'
;MSVLEGNNFVVSDLRGDIDASLSEPLGLFAWDTRFLSRWLLTVDGQRPNVLSTDDLDYFYVQFFLVPGTGTVYVDSDLSIIRKRAVGNGFHEE
;
A
#
# COMPACT_ATOMS: atom_id res chain seq x y z
N MET A 1 -3.91 -7.12 -0.06
CA MET A 1 -5.01 -6.23 0.35
C MET A 1 -5.67 -5.62 -0.88
N SER A 2 -7.00 -5.47 -0.89
CA SER A 2 -7.73 -4.91 -2.04
C SER A 2 -8.77 -3.87 -1.60
N VAL A 3 -8.80 -2.72 -2.28
CA VAL A 3 -9.81 -1.66 -2.09
C VAL A 3 -10.59 -1.52 -3.41
N LEU A 4 -11.92 -1.43 -3.35
CA LEU A 4 -12.81 -1.58 -4.51
C LEU A 4 -13.89 -0.50 -4.56
N GLU A 5 -14.04 0.15 -5.71
CA GLU A 5 -15.24 0.92 -6.07
C GLU A 5 -15.64 0.62 -7.53
N GLY A 6 -16.70 -0.16 -7.75
CA GLY A 6 -17.18 -0.52 -9.09
C GLY A 6 -16.15 -1.31 -9.90
N ASN A 7 -15.70 -0.77 -11.03
CA ASN A 7 -14.66 -1.37 -11.90
C ASN A 7 -13.24 -0.92 -11.55
N ASN A 8 -13.08 -0.03 -10.57
CA ASN A 8 -11.80 0.50 -10.16
C ASN A 8 -11.37 -0.19 -8.87
N PHE A 9 -10.21 -0.83 -8.89
CA PHE A 9 -9.66 -1.46 -7.69
C PHE A 9 -8.15 -1.37 -7.66
N VAL A 10 -7.62 -1.36 -6.44
CA VAL A 10 -6.18 -1.48 -6.20
C VAL A 10 -5.90 -2.75 -5.43
N VAL A 11 -4.82 -3.43 -5.79
CA VAL A 11 -4.29 -4.57 -5.05
C VAL A 11 -2.85 -4.25 -4.66
N SER A 12 -2.56 -4.33 -3.36
CA SER A 12 -1.23 -4.09 -2.79
C SER A 12 -0.90 -5.07 -1.68
N ASP A 13 0.37 -5.13 -1.27
CA ASP A 13 0.78 -5.87 -0.07
C ASP A 13 0.29 -5.18 1.22
N LEU A 14 0.66 -5.73 2.38
CA LEU A 14 0.28 -5.20 3.70
C LEU A 14 0.98 -3.86 4.06
N ARG A 15 1.99 -3.43 3.28
CA ARG A 15 2.62 -2.11 3.40
C ARG A 15 1.92 -1.08 2.53
N GLY A 16 0.98 -1.53 1.69
CA GLY A 16 0.40 -0.73 0.62
C GLY A 16 1.26 -0.72 -0.65
N ASP A 17 2.38 -1.45 -0.69
CA ASP A 17 3.27 -1.47 -1.85
C ASP A 17 2.64 -2.28 -3.00
N ILE A 18 2.84 -1.76 -4.21
CA ILE A 18 2.54 -2.42 -5.47
C ILE A 18 3.90 -2.74 -6.08
N ASP A 19 4.22 -4.02 -6.21
CA ASP A 19 5.40 -4.47 -6.93
C ASP A 19 4.97 -5.33 -8.11
N ALA A 20 5.64 -5.18 -9.24
CA ALA A 20 5.33 -5.91 -10.47
C ALA A 20 5.83 -7.36 -10.37
N SER A 21 5.23 -8.09 -9.43
CA SER A 21 5.43 -9.51 -9.21
C SER A 21 4.72 -10.30 -10.30
N LEU A 22 5.34 -11.40 -10.76
CA LEU A 22 4.70 -12.36 -11.65
C LEU A 22 3.72 -13.28 -10.91
N SER A 23 3.88 -13.44 -9.60
CA SER A 23 3.07 -14.33 -8.78
C SER A 23 1.86 -13.65 -8.15
N GLU A 24 1.89 -12.32 -8.03
CA GLU A 24 0.82 -11.55 -7.41
C GLU A 24 0.33 -10.45 -8.35
N PRO A 25 -0.99 -10.35 -8.64
CA PRO A 25 -1.53 -9.35 -9.54
C PRO A 25 -1.68 -7.98 -8.86
N LEU A 26 -0.60 -7.48 -8.24
CA LEU A 26 -0.61 -6.16 -7.61
C LEU A 26 -0.73 -5.07 -8.67
N GLY A 27 -1.52 -4.04 -8.39
CA GLY A 27 -1.71 -2.93 -9.30
C GLY A 27 -2.96 -2.10 -9.04
N LEU A 28 -3.04 -0.97 -9.72
CA LEU A 28 -4.28 -0.23 -9.92
C LEU A 28 -4.91 -0.68 -11.24
N PHE A 29 -6.17 -1.10 -11.17
CA PHE A 29 -6.92 -1.59 -12.32
C PHE A 29 -8.20 -0.78 -12.49
N ALA A 30 -8.55 -0.51 -13.74
CA ALA A 30 -9.83 0.07 -14.13
C ALA A 30 -10.22 -0.50 -15.50
N TRP A 31 -11.48 -0.89 -15.68
CA TRP A 31 -11.98 -1.47 -16.95
C TRP A 31 -11.04 -2.55 -17.53
N ASP A 32 -10.68 -3.54 -16.71
CA ASP A 32 -9.78 -4.66 -17.04
C ASP A 32 -8.37 -4.28 -17.51
N THR A 33 -7.98 -3.02 -17.33
CA THR A 33 -6.65 -2.50 -17.69
C THR A 33 -5.84 -2.19 -16.44
N ARG A 34 -4.58 -2.66 -16.38
CA ARG A 34 -3.63 -2.30 -15.31
C ARG A 34 -3.00 -0.94 -15.63
N PHE A 35 -3.36 0.09 -14.86
CA PHE A 35 -2.85 1.46 -15.02
C PHE A 35 -1.57 1.72 -14.22
N LEU A 36 -1.38 1.03 -13.09
CA LEU A 36 -0.19 1.14 -12.26
C LEU A 36 0.27 -0.26 -11.87
N SER A 37 1.53 -0.58 -12.17
CA SER A 37 2.15 -1.88 -11.85
C SER A 37 3.23 -1.79 -10.78
N ARG A 38 3.63 -0.58 -10.39
CA ARG A 38 4.65 -0.37 -9.36
C ARG A 38 4.40 0.93 -8.59
N TRP A 39 4.36 0.81 -7.27
CA TRP A 39 4.24 1.88 -6.30
C TRP A 39 4.89 1.42 -5.00
N LEU A 40 6.11 1.87 -4.74
CA LEU A 40 6.89 1.40 -3.60
C LEU A 40 7.23 2.58 -2.69
N LEU A 41 6.96 2.44 -1.41
CA LEU A 41 7.47 3.37 -0.41
C LEU A 41 8.82 2.88 0.12
N THR A 42 9.83 3.75 0.09
CA THR A 42 11.12 3.51 0.74
C THR A 42 11.49 4.69 1.62
N VAL A 43 12.04 4.41 2.79
CA VAL A 43 12.71 5.39 3.65
C VAL A 43 14.18 5.02 3.68
N ASP A 44 15.05 5.94 3.27
CA ASP A 44 16.49 5.71 3.14
C ASP A 44 16.85 4.46 2.30
N GLY A 45 16.05 4.21 1.25
CA GLY A 45 16.22 3.07 0.35
C GLY A 45 15.75 1.72 0.91
N GLN A 46 15.26 1.68 2.15
CA GLN A 46 14.71 0.46 2.77
C GLN A 46 13.17 0.49 2.76
N ARG A 47 12.55 -0.69 2.60
CA ARG A 47 11.10 -0.83 2.74
C ARG A 47 10.71 -0.75 4.21
N PRO A 48 9.67 0.02 4.57
CA PRO A 48 9.14 0.04 5.93
C PRO A 48 8.64 -1.33 6.41
N ASN A 49 8.68 -1.54 7.73
CA ASN A 49 8.04 -2.67 8.39
C ASN A 49 6.59 -2.34 8.73
N VAL A 50 5.70 -3.34 8.67
CA VAL A 50 4.27 -3.18 9.01
C VAL A 50 4.11 -3.28 10.53
N LEU A 51 3.48 -2.29 11.14
CA LEU A 51 2.97 -2.39 12.52
C LEU A 51 1.54 -2.93 12.52
N SER A 52 0.67 -2.29 11.74
CA SER A 52 -0.72 -2.70 11.57
C SER A 52 -1.30 -2.13 10.28
N THR A 53 -2.45 -2.66 9.89
CA THR A 53 -3.25 -2.17 8.78
C THR A 53 -4.67 -2.02 9.28
N ASP A 54 -5.30 -0.87 9.00
CA ASP A 54 -6.68 -0.59 9.39
C ASP A 54 -7.54 -0.37 8.13
N ASP A 55 -8.54 -1.24 7.99
CA ASP A 55 -9.55 -1.23 6.93
C ASP A 55 -10.76 -0.43 7.42
N LEU A 56 -10.64 0.90 7.38
CA LEU A 56 -11.64 1.80 7.95
C LEU A 56 -12.93 1.86 7.09
N ASP A 57 -12.84 1.73 5.76
CA ASP A 57 -14.00 1.70 4.83
C ASP A 57 -13.69 0.95 3.52
N TYR A 58 -14.72 0.53 2.77
CA TYR A 58 -14.58 -0.20 1.48
C TYR A 58 -13.69 0.51 0.43
N PHE A 59 -13.57 1.83 0.53
CA PHE A 59 -12.81 2.70 -0.36
C PHE A 59 -11.58 3.33 0.30
N TYR A 60 -11.30 3.06 1.58
CA TYR A 60 -10.25 3.74 2.36
C TYR A 60 -9.50 2.81 3.30
N VAL A 61 -8.17 2.84 3.23
CA VAL A 61 -7.26 2.06 4.07
C VAL A 61 -6.16 2.92 4.66
N GLN A 62 -5.77 2.60 5.90
CA GLN A 62 -4.56 3.13 6.54
C GLN A 62 -3.51 2.05 6.79
N PHE A 63 -2.27 2.35 6.44
CA PHE A 63 -1.09 1.54 6.69
C PHE A 63 -0.23 2.20 7.76
N PHE A 64 -0.05 1.54 8.90
CA PHE A 64 0.82 2.01 9.97
C PHE A 64 2.15 1.29 9.86
N LEU A 65 3.20 2.04 9.53
CA LEU A 65 4.52 1.54 9.23
C LEU A 65 5.57 2.22 10.09
N VAL A 66 6.75 1.61 10.12
CA VAL A 66 7.95 2.13 10.76
C VAL A 66 9.14 1.95 9.83
N PRO A 67 10.15 2.83 9.88
CA PRO A 67 11.39 2.65 9.13
C PRO A 67 11.94 1.23 9.27
N GLY A 68 12.39 0.67 8.14
CA GLY A 68 13.07 -0.63 8.15
C GLY A 68 14.45 -0.47 8.77
N THR A 69 14.67 -0.96 9.99
CA THR A 69 15.99 -0.89 10.67
C THR A 69 16.94 -2.00 10.20
N GLY A 70 16.52 -2.86 9.28
CA GLY A 70 17.25 -4.08 8.90
C GLY A 70 17.29 -5.16 9.99
N THR A 71 16.63 -4.93 11.14
CA THR A 71 16.56 -5.86 12.27
C THR A 71 15.11 -6.05 12.73
N VAL A 72 14.83 -7.13 13.47
CA VAL A 72 13.48 -7.48 13.95
C VAL A 72 13.01 -6.54 15.09
N TYR A 73 13.94 -5.86 15.76
CA TYR A 73 13.60 -4.88 16.79
C TYR A 73 13.34 -3.52 16.15
N VAL A 74 12.14 -2.99 16.35
CA VAL A 74 11.76 -1.65 15.93
C VAL A 74 11.54 -0.82 17.19
N ASP A 75 12.63 -0.28 17.73
CA ASP A 75 12.56 0.93 18.55
C ASP A 75 12.73 2.10 17.58
N SER A 76 11.63 2.74 17.20
CA SER A 76 11.62 3.81 16.20
C SER A 76 10.94 5.04 16.76
N ASP A 77 11.69 6.13 16.81
CA ASP A 77 11.17 7.47 17.13
C ASP A 77 10.27 8.03 16.00
N LEU A 78 10.23 7.34 14.84
CA LEU A 78 9.49 7.73 13.66
C LEU A 78 8.40 6.71 13.33
N SER A 79 7.18 7.22 13.09
CA SER A 79 6.08 6.47 12.51
C SER A 79 5.73 6.98 11.12
N ILE A 80 5.20 6.09 10.30
CA ILE A 80 4.74 6.38 8.94
C ILE A 80 3.28 5.96 8.88
N ILE A 81 2.41 6.87 8.47
CA ILE A 81 0.99 6.59 8.25
C ILE A 81 0.74 6.85 6.79
N ARG A 82 0.34 5.81 6.06
CA ARG A 82 -0.06 5.92 4.66
C ARG A 82 -1.56 5.78 4.56
N LYS A 83 -2.21 6.74 3.93
CA LYS A 83 -3.65 6.73 3.73
C LYS A 83 -3.94 6.59 2.25
N ARG A 84 -4.77 5.62 1.90
CA ARG A 84 -5.13 5.38 0.51
C ARG A 84 -6.63 5.39 0.36
N ALA A 85 -7.10 6.11 -0.65
CA ALA A 85 -8.49 6.10 -1.08
C ALA A 85 -8.59 5.64 -2.54
N VAL A 86 -9.59 4.80 -2.84
CA VAL A 86 -9.91 4.36 -4.21
C VAL A 86 -11.38 4.64 -4.49
N GLY A 87 -11.64 5.38 -5.56
CA GLY A 87 -13.01 5.68 -5.97
C GLY A 87 -13.09 6.43 -7.29
N ASN A 88 -13.19 7.75 -7.21
CA ASN A 88 -13.00 8.67 -8.34
C ASN A 88 -11.51 8.83 -8.71
N GLY A 89 -10.78 7.72 -8.76
CA GLY A 89 -9.32 7.67 -8.96
C GLY A 89 -8.58 7.05 -7.78
N PHE A 90 -7.26 7.17 -7.83
CA PHE A 90 -6.33 6.67 -6.82
C PHE A 90 -5.67 7.86 -6.11
N HIS A 91 -5.85 7.92 -4.79
CA HIS A 91 -5.27 8.98 -3.96
C HIS A 91 -4.45 8.37 -2.82
N GLU A 92 -3.27 8.94 -2.58
CA GLU A 92 -2.32 8.53 -1.53
C GLU A 92 -1.83 9.76 -0.76
N GLU A 93 -1.90 9.72 0.57
CA GLU A 93 -1.40 10.72 1.52
C GLU A 93 -0.41 10.08 2.50
#